data_AF-A0A964QUK9-F1
#
_entry.id   AF-A0A964QUK9-F1
#
_cell.length_a   1.000
_cell.length_b   1.000
_cell.length_c   1.000
_cell.angle_alpha   90.00
_cell.angle_beta   90.00
_cell.angle_gamma   90.00
#
_symmetry.space_group_name_H-M   'P 1'
#
loop_
_entity.id
_entity.type
_entity.pdbx_description
1 polymer ?
#
loop_
_entity_poly.entity_id
_entity_poly.type
_entity_poly.pdbx_seq_one_letter_code
_entity_poly.pdbx_strand_id
1 'polypeptide(L)'
;MISAILHHVQESDTKSGPWWKPALKVFSQISGWIVVPLVLSLIIGKNLDTHFATEPWIFIVSTCVGFAVSTFGIVRTAYSYMEEVRKESEKSNGPK
;
A
#
# COMPACT_ATOMS: atom_id res chain seq x y z
N MET A 1 2.05 -24.12 -37.31
CA MET A 1 2.21 -24.59 -35.91
C MET A 1 2.44 -23.47 -34.89
N ILE A 2 3.17 -22.39 -35.22
CA ILE A 2 3.39 -21.27 -34.29
C ILE A 2 2.11 -20.42 -34.08
N SER A 3 1.24 -20.32 -35.09
CA SER A 3 -0.05 -19.60 -35.01
C SER A 3 -1.05 -20.19 -34.00
N ALA A 4 -1.01 -21.50 -33.75
CA ALA A 4 -1.90 -22.17 -32.80
C ALA A 4 -1.45 -21.98 -31.34
N ILE A 5 -0.15 -21.81 -31.10
CA ILE A 5 0.41 -21.60 -29.74
C ILE A 5 0.15 -20.16 -29.27
N LEU A 6 0.03 -19.20 -30.20
CA LEU A 6 -0.30 -17.81 -29.87
C LEU A 6 -1.75 -17.62 -29.39
N HIS A 7 -2.67 -18.52 -29.77
CA HIS A 7 -4.08 -18.47 -29.38
C HIS A 7 -4.37 -19.10 -28.00
N HIS A 8 -3.37 -19.68 -27.31
CA HIS A 8 -3.53 -20.24 -25.96
C HIS A 8 -3.04 -19.31 -24.85
N VAL A 9 -2.51 -18.13 -25.19
CA VAL A 9 -2.29 -17.05 -24.22
C VAL A 9 -3.52 -16.14 -24.23
N GLN A 10 -4.68 -16.70 -23.88
CA GLN A 10 -5.92 -15.93 -23.76
C GLN A 10 -6.25 -15.71 -22.28
N GLU A 11 -6.05 -14.45 -21.88
CA GLU A 11 -6.64 -13.70 -20.77
C GLU A 11 -7.65 -14.46 -19.90
N SER A 12 -7.26 -14.76 -18.66
CA SER A 12 -8.19 -14.99 -17.56
C SER A 12 -8.68 -13.65 -17.00
N ASP A 13 -9.31 -12.83 -17.84
CA ASP A 13 -9.87 -11.53 -17.46
C ASP A 13 -11.39 -11.68 -17.24
N THR A 14 -11.76 -12.42 -16.19
CA THR A 14 -13.17 -12.62 -15.84
C THR A 14 -13.54 -11.79 -14.62
N LYS A 15 -13.81 -10.49 -14.84
CA LYS A 15 -14.95 -9.67 -14.34
C LYS A 15 -14.68 -8.16 -14.45
N SER A 16 -14.85 -7.65 -15.68
CA SER A 16 -15.08 -6.26 -16.13
C SER A 16 -15.03 -5.12 -15.09
N GLY A 17 -13.83 -4.64 -14.80
CA GLY A 17 -13.53 -3.29 -14.33
C GLY A 17 -12.26 -2.78 -15.04
N PRO A 18 -11.95 -1.49 -15.05
CA PRO A 18 -10.76 -1.00 -15.75
C PRO A 18 -9.47 -1.64 -15.19
N TRP A 19 -8.60 -2.18 -16.05
CA TRP A 19 -7.36 -2.89 -15.68
C TRP A 19 -6.40 -2.07 -14.80
N TRP A 20 -6.46 -0.75 -14.90
CA TRP A 20 -5.66 0.19 -14.10
C TRP A 20 -6.18 0.36 -12.67
N LYS A 21 -7.46 0.04 -12.41
CA LYS A 21 -8.14 0.26 -11.13
C LYS A 21 -7.47 -0.46 -9.96
N PRO A 22 -7.11 -1.76 -10.05
CA PRO A 22 -6.41 -2.44 -8.95
C PRO A 22 -5.03 -1.83 -8.67
N ALA A 23 -4.27 -1.46 -9.69
CA ALA A 23 -2.98 -0.78 -9.52
C ALA A 23 -3.14 0.57 -8.80
N LEU A 24 -4.10 1.39 -9.23
CA LEU A 24 -4.41 2.67 -8.59
C LEU A 24 -4.92 2.52 -7.15
N LYS A 25 -5.67 1.44 -6.85
CA LYS A 25 -6.14 1.13 -5.50
C LYS A 25 -4.95 0.89 -4.55
N VAL A 26 -4.03 -0.01 -4.92
CA VAL A 26 -2.84 -0.32 -4.11
C VAL A 26 -1.95 0.90 -3.94
N PHE A 27 -1.68 1.61 -5.04
CA PHE A 27 -0.88 2.83 -5.03
C PHE A 27 -1.44 3.88 -4.06
N SER A 28 -2.76 4.11 -4.11
CA SER A 28 -3.42 5.07 -3.23
C SER A 28 -3.38 4.63 -1.77
N GLN A 29 -3.57 3.34 -1.48
CA GLN A 29 -3.49 2.80 -0.12
C GLN A 29 -2.08 2.94 0.47
N ILE A 30 -1.04 2.62 -0.30
CA ILE A 30 0.36 2.76 0.13
C ILE A 30 0.72 4.24 0.32
N SER A 31 0.40 5.08 -0.67
CA SER A 31 0.67 6.52 -0.59
C SER A 31 -0.04 7.17 0.58
N GLY A 32 -1.27 6.76 0.88
CA GLY A 32 -1.99 7.18 2.08
C GLY A 32 -1.25 6.85 3.37
N TRP A 33 -0.75 5.62 3.50
CA TRP A 33 0.07 5.20 4.65
C TRP A 33 1.43 5.89 4.75
N ILE A 34 1.92 6.54 3.69
CA ILE A 34 3.12 7.37 3.75
C ILE A 34 2.76 8.76 4.24
N VAL A 35 1.85 9.43 3.54
CA VAL A 35 1.54 10.85 3.78
C VAL A 35 0.88 11.06 5.14
N VAL A 36 -0.04 10.19 5.55
CA VAL A 36 -0.80 10.35 6.81
C VAL A 36 0.12 10.39 8.04
N PRO A 37 0.91 9.35 8.35
CA PRO A 37 1.77 9.36 9.53
C PRO A 37 2.92 10.37 9.41
N LEU A 38 3.39 10.67 8.20
CA LEU A 38 4.41 11.69 7.99
C LEU A 38 3.88 13.09 8.36
N VAL A 39 2.76 13.53 7.78
CA VAL A 39 2.16 14.84 8.08
C VAL A 39 1.71 14.92 9.53
N LEU A 40 1.12 13.85 10.06
CA LEU A 40 0.70 13.79 11.47
C LEU A 40 1.91 13.95 12.41
N SER A 41 3.01 13.27 12.10
CA SER A 41 4.25 13.37 12.85
C SER A 41 4.87 14.78 12.78
N LEU A 42 4.81 15.45 11.62
CA LEU A 42 5.30 16.83 11.48
C LEU A 42 4.47 17.81 12.33
N ILE A 43 3.15 17.67 12.35
CA ILE A 43 2.26 18.52 13.13
C ILE A 43 2.47 18.31 14.63
N ILE A 44 2.52 17.05 15.07
CA ILE A 44 2.74 16.69 16.48
C ILE A 44 4.14 17.13 16.93
N GLY A 45 5.16 16.83 16.12
CA GLY A 45 6.54 17.18 16.40
C GLY A 45 6.73 18.68 16.57
N LYS A 46 6.17 19.49 15.66
CA LYS A 46 6.25 20.95 15.73
C LYS A 46 5.53 21.53 16.94
N ASN A 47 4.39 20.96 17.32
CA ASN A 47 3.62 21.42 18.48
C ASN A 47 4.39 21.13 19.78
N LEU A 48 4.97 19.93 19.92
CA LEU A 48 5.80 19.58 21.07
C LEU A 48 7.09 20.41 21.15
N ASP A 49 7.78 20.64 20.03
CA ASP A 49 9.01 21.46 20.00
C ASP A 49 8.75 22.88 20.53
N THR A 50 7.61 23.46 20.13
CA THR A 50 7.18 24.80 20.57
C THR A 50 6.87 24.82 22.07
N HIS A 51 6.38 23.71 22.63
CA HIS A 51 6.00 23.63 24.04
C HIS A 51 7.18 23.34 24.97
N PHE A 52 8.23 22.65 24.49
CA PHE A 52 9.39 22.25 25.30
C PHE A 52 10.64 23.11 25.08
N ALA A 53 10.58 24.12 24.18
CA ALA A 53 11.70 25.02 23.85
C ALA A 53 13.02 24.27 23.53
N THR A 54 12.90 23.01 23.10
CA THR A 54 14.03 22.14 22.79
C THR A 54 14.28 22.29 21.30
N GLU A 55 15.33 23.00 20.89
CA GLU A 55 15.79 22.95 19.48
C GLU A 55 16.02 21.49 19.06
N PRO A 56 15.86 21.12 17.78
CA PRO A 56 14.72 20.35 17.26
C PRO A 56 14.84 18.83 17.46
N TRP A 57 15.15 18.39 18.68
CA TRP A 57 15.29 16.96 19.00
C TRP A 57 13.96 16.21 18.95
N ILE A 58 12.87 16.83 19.40
CA ILE A 58 11.56 16.17 19.48
C ILE A 58 10.96 15.99 18.08
N PHE A 59 11.17 16.96 17.20
CA PHE A 59 10.79 16.86 15.80
C PHE A 59 11.45 15.64 15.10
N ILE A 60 12.74 15.40 15.35
CA ILE A 60 13.47 14.26 14.78
C ILE A 60 12.90 12.94 15.29
N VAL A 61 12.71 12.82 16.61
CA VAL A 61 12.15 11.60 17.22
C VAL A 61 10.73 11.34 16.71
N SER A 62 9.90 12.38 16.65
CA SER A 62 8.56 12.32 16.08
C SER A 62 8.60 11.81 14.64
N THR A 63 9.49 12.36 13.81
CA THR A 63 9.62 11.98 12.40
C THR A 63 10.05 10.51 12.26
N CYS A 64 11.02 10.06 13.07
CA CYS A 64 11.42 8.65 13.12
C CYS A 64 10.25 7.73 13.52
N VAL A 65 9.45 8.12 14.51
CA VAL A 65 8.26 7.37 14.93
C VAL A 65 7.22 7.33 13.80
N GLY A 66 6.95 8.47 13.15
CA GLY A 66 6.04 8.54 12.00
C GLY A 66 6.49 7.66 10.84
N PHE A 67 7.79 7.64 10.57
CA PHE A 67 8.38 6.78 9.54
C PHE A 67 8.30 5.29 9.88
N ALA A 68 8.52 4.91 11.14
CA ALA A 68 8.36 3.54 11.61
C ALA A 68 6.90 3.06 11.48
N VAL A 69 5.94 3.91 11.90
CA VAL A 69 4.50 3.64 11.75
C VAL A 69 4.12 3.49 10.28
N SER A 70 4.65 4.37 9.42
CA SER A 70 4.44 4.28 7.97
C SER A 70 4.93 2.96 7.41
N THR A 71 6.17 2.57 7.72
CA THR A 71 6.79 1.33 7.25
C THR A 71 5.96 0.12 7.67
N PHE A 72 5.52 0.07 8.93
CA PHE A 72 4.67 -1.01 9.43
C PHE A 72 3.30 -1.05 8.73
N GLY A 73 2.68 0.11 8.51
CA GLY A 73 1.40 0.23 7.80
C GLY A 73 1.49 -0.26 6.35
N ILE A 74 2.54 0.14 5.62
CA ILE A 74 2.80 -0.28 4.24
C ILE A 74 3.00 -1.79 4.17
N VAL A 75 3.85 -2.35 5.03
CA VAL A 75 4.13 -3.79 5.05
C VAL A 75 2.85 -4.59 5.30
N ARG A 76 2.03 -4.17 6.28
CA ARG A 76 0.74 -4.80 6.57
C ARG A 76 -0.21 -4.73 5.37
N THR A 77 -0.31 -3.58 4.70
CA THR A 77 -1.15 -3.40 3.51
C THR A 77 -0.68 -4.25 2.34
N ALA A 78 0.64 -4.35 2.13
CA ALA A 78 1.22 -5.19 1.09
C ALA A 78 0.89 -6.67 1.33
N TYR A 79 1.07 -7.17 2.56
CA TYR A 79 0.69 -8.55 2.91
C TYR A 79 -0.80 -8.82 2.71
N SER A 80 -1.67 -7.89 3.13
CA SER A 80 -3.12 -8.01 2.93
C SER A 80 -3.47 -8.08 1.44
N TYR A 81 -2.83 -7.26 0.60
CA TYR A 81 -3.06 -7.27 -0.84
C TYR A 81 -2.60 -8.59 -1.49
N MET A 82 -1.43 -9.10 -1.10
CA MET A 82 -0.94 -10.39 -1.58
C MET A 82 -1.90 -11.54 -1.20
N GLU A 83 -2.46 -11.50 0.00
CA GLU A 83 -3.44 -12.50 0.45
C GLU A 83 -4.78 -12.38 -0.29
N GLU A 84 -5.28 -11.16 -0.55
CA GLU A 84 -6.47 -10.92 -1.36
C GLU A 84 -6.30 -11.50 -2.77
N VAL A 85 -5.17 -11.20 -3.43
CA VAL A 85 -4.85 -11.72 -4.77
C VAL A 85 -4.77 -13.25 -4.76
N ARG A 86 -4.15 -13.86 -3.75
CA ARG A 86 -4.09 -15.32 -3.61
C ARG A 86 -5.48 -15.94 -3.45
N LYS A 87 -6.32 -15.39 -2.57
CA LYS A 87 -7.70 -15.89 -2.36
C LYS A 87 -8.56 -15.76 -3.61
N GLU A 88 -8.43 -14.67 -4.36
CA GLU A 88 -9.13 -14.49 -5.64
C GLU A 88 -8.70 -15.57 -6.65
N SER A 89 -7.40 -15.88 -6.72
CA SER A 89 -6.87 -16.93 -7.60
C SER A 89 -7.30 -18.35 -7.22
N GLU A 90 -7.42 -18.66 -5.92
CA GLU A 90 -7.90 -19.95 -5.41
C GLU A 90 -9.40 -20.12 -5.64
N LYS A 91 -10.19 -19.05 -5.43
CA LYS A 91 -11.65 -19.06 -5.66
C LYS A 91 -12.00 -19.22 -7.14
N SER A 92 -11.18 -18.68 -8.04
CA SER A 92 -11.33 -18.90 -9.49
C SER A 92 -11.03 -20.34 -9.94
N ASN A 93 -10.28 -21.12 -9.14
CA ASN A 93 -9.88 -22.50 -9.45
C ASN A 93 -10.65 -23.57 -8.64
N GLY A 94 -11.64 -23.20 -7.83
CA GLY A 94 -12.51 -24.15 -7.13
C GLY A 94 -13.38 -24.97 -8.10
N PRO A 95 -13.68 -26.25 -7.79
CA PRO A 95 -14.38 -27.13 -8.71
C PRO A 95 -15.77 -26.55 -9.02
N LYS A 96 -16.07 -26.44 -10.32
CA LYS A 96 -17.41 -26.16 -10.82
C LYS A 96 -18.36 -27.30 -10.48
#